data_AF-A0A843EEI2-F1
#
_entry.id   AF-A0A843EEI2-F1
#
_cell.length_a   1.000
_cell.length_b   1.000
_cell.length_c   1.000
_cell.angle_alpha   90.00
_cell.angle_beta   90.00
_cell.angle_gamma   90.00
#
_symmetry.space_group_name_H-M   'P 1'
#
loop_
_entity.id
_entity.type
_entity.pdbx_description
1 polymer ?
#
loop_
_entity_poly.entity_id
_entity_poly.type
_entity_poly.pdbx_seq_one_letter_code
_entity_poly.pdbx_strand_id
1 'polypeptide(L)'
;KLAVETCVWPLYEFENGQFKLTAESKRIAEGTVEKKPVIEWFKAQGRYKHLLSEDNAHIVDQVQAEIDRKWNKLIALSKLEY
;
A
#
# COMPACT_ATOMS: atom_id res chain seq x y z
N LYS A 1 4.45 -9.93 5.12
CA LYS A 1 3.71 -9.09 6.10
C LYS A 1 3.85 -7.59 5.81
N LEU A 2 5.04 -6.98 5.96
CA LEU A 2 5.25 -5.52 5.74
C LEU A 2 4.78 -4.98 4.38
N ALA A 3 4.84 -5.77 3.31
CA ALA A 3 4.35 -5.37 1.99
C ALA A 3 2.84 -5.02 2.00
N VAL A 4 2.07 -5.73 2.82
CA VAL A 4 0.62 -5.52 2.97
C VAL A 4 0.36 -4.35 3.92
N GLU A 5 1.09 -4.27 5.03
CA GLU A 5 0.99 -3.19 6.03
C GLU A 5 1.32 -1.81 5.44
N THR A 6 2.14 -1.76 4.39
CA THR A 6 2.50 -0.54 3.65
C THR A 6 1.66 -0.32 2.39
N CYS A 7 0.73 -1.24 2.10
CA CYS A 7 -0.07 -1.32 0.87
C CYS A 7 0.75 -1.32 -0.44
N VAL A 8 2.03 -1.70 -0.39
CA VAL A 8 2.81 -2.01 -1.60
C VAL A 8 2.19 -3.20 -2.34
N TRP A 9 1.70 -4.18 -1.57
CA TRP A 9 1.01 -5.36 -2.10
C TRP A 9 -0.32 -5.55 -1.36
N PRO A 10 -1.38 -4.79 -1.74
CA PRO A 10 -2.67 -4.91 -1.08
C PRO A 10 -3.32 -6.26 -1.37
N LEU A 11 -4.06 -6.77 -0.40
CA LEU A 11 -4.81 -8.01 -0.51
C LEU A 11 -6.28 -7.71 -0.81
N TYR A 12 -6.77 -8.30 -1.89
CA TYR A 12 -8.16 -8.20 -2.31
C TYR A 12 -8.55 -9.38 -3.19
N GLU A 13 -9.85 -9.60 -3.29
CA GLU A 13 -10.50 -10.53 -4.22
C GLU A 13 -11.32 -9.72 -5.22
N PHE A 14 -11.50 -10.26 -6.42
CA PHE A 14 -12.39 -9.68 -7.42
C PHE A 14 -13.41 -10.72 -7.82
N GLU A 15 -14.66 -10.50 -7.43
CA GLU A 15 -15.76 -11.45 -7.60
C GLU A 15 -16.98 -10.70 -8.13
N ASN A 16 -17.62 -11.24 -9.19
CA ASN A 16 -18.83 -10.66 -9.78
C ASN A 16 -18.74 -9.16 -10.12
N GLY A 17 -17.57 -8.70 -10.58
CA GLY A 17 -17.37 -7.29 -10.93
C GLY A 17 -16.99 -6.38 -9.74
N GLN A 18 -16.94 -6.91 -8.52
CA GLN A 18 -16.71 -6.15 -7.30
C GLN A 18 -15.35 -6.47 -6.67
N PHE A 19 -14.66 -5.42 -6.22
CA PHE A 19 -13.41 -5.56 -5.45
C PHE A 19 -13.72 -5.71 -3.98
N LYS A 20 -13.15 -6.72 -3.33
CA LYS A 20 -13.30 -6.96 -1.90
C LYS A 20 -11.93 -7.01 -1.23
N LEU A 21 -11.60 -6.00 -0.42
CA LEU A 21 -10.37 -6.01 0.37
C LEU A 21 -10.43 -7.12 1.43
N THR A 22 -9.30 -7.79 1.66
CA THR A 22 -9.21 -8.92 2.59
C THR A 22 -8.13 -8.73 3.65
N ALA A 23 -8.21 -9.51 4.73
CA ALA A 23 -7.23 -9.59 5.82
C ALA A 23 -6.74 -8.20 6.30
N GLU A 24 -5.43 -7.96 6.30
CA GLU A 24 -4.84 -6.72 6.80
C GLU A 24 -5.19 -5.51 5.94
N SER A 25 -5.31 -5.67 4.62
CA SER A 25 -5.72 -4.57 3.73
C SER A 25 -7.14 -4.09 4.03
N LYS A 26 -8.05 -5.01 4.37
CA LYS A 26 -9.39 -4.64 4.85
C LYS A 26 -9.31 -3.80 6.12
N ARG A 27 -8.54 -4.27 7.12
CA ARG A 27 -8.38 -3.57 8.41
C ARG A 27 -7.82 -2.16 8.24
N ILE A 28 -6.88 -1.98 7.30
CA ILE A 28 -6.31 -0.67 6.95
C ILE A 28 -7.36 0.23 6.28
N ALA A 29 -8.14 -0.29 5.33
CA ALA A 29 -9.17 0.50 4.65
C ALA A 29 -10.33 0.91 5.57
N GLU A 30 -10.64 0.10 6.58
CA GLU A 30 -11.62 0.39 7.63
C GLU A 30 -11.07 1.33 8.70
N GLY A 31 -9.78 1.67 8.67
CA GLY A 31 -9.14 2.54 9.67
C GLY A 31 -8.90 1.87 11.03
N THR A 32 -9.10 0.55 11.14
CA THR A 32 -8.85 -0.21 12.38
C THR A 32 -7.36 -0.51 12.60
N VAL A 33 -6.56 -0.40 11.54
CA VAL A 33 -5.09 -0.49 11.56
C VAL A 33 -4.52 0.66 10.73
N GLU A 34 -3.48 1.30 11.25
CA GLU A 34 -2.79 2.36 10.53
C GLU A 34 -1.89 1.81 9.42
N LYS A 35 -1.94 2.43 8.25
CA LYS A 35 -1.04 2.11 7.12
C LYS A 35 0.37 2.57 7.46
N LYS A 36 1.36 1.68 7.30
CA LYS A 36 2.77 2.02 7.48
C LYS A 36 3.33 2.77 6.25
N PRO A 37 4.33 3.64 6.43
CA PRO A 37 5.01 4.27 5.30
C PRO A 37 5.89 3.25 4.55
N VAL A 38 6.05 3.44 3.23
CA VAL A 38 6.80 2.52 2.35
C VAL A 38 8.26 2.36 2.77
N ILE A 39 8.83 3.38 3.41
CA ILE A 39 10.22 3.35 3.88
C ILE A 39 10.49 2.18 4.83
N GLU A 40 9.50 1.76 5.63
CA GLU A 40 9.64 0.60 6.53
C GLU A 40 9.78 -0.71 5.74
N TRP A 41 9.12 -0.82 4.59
CA TRP A 41 9.30 -1.95 3.68
C TRP A 41 10.64 -1.91 2.95
N PHE A 42 11.15 -0.72 2.62
CA PHE A 42 12.47 -0.55 1.99
C PHE A 42 13.62 -0.87 2.96
N LYS A 43 13.57 -0.37 4.20
CA LYS A 43 14.56 -0.67 5.25
C LYS A 43 14.70 -2.18 5.51
N ALA A 44 13.61 -2.93 5.40
CA ALA A 44 13.61 -4.37 5.59
C ALA A 44 14.27 -5.15 4.43
N GLN A 45 14.62 -4.51 3.31
CA GLN A 45 15.08 -5.18 2.09
C GLN A 45 16.38 -4.56 1.55
N GLY A 46 17.45 -5.36 1.54
CA GLY A 46 18.77 -4.91 1.06
C GLY A 46 18.79 -4.34 -0.37
N ARG A 47 17.90 -4.81 -1.25
CA ARG A 47 17.80 -4.32 -2.64
C ARG A 47 17.44 -2.84 -2.76
N TYR A 48 16.81 -2.26 -1.75
CA TYR A 48 16.41 -0.84 -1.74
C TYR A 48 17.35 0.04 -0.92
N LYS A 49 18.47 -0.50 -0.40
CA LYS A 49 19.40 0.25 0.46
C LYS A 49 19.89 1.55 -0.19
N HIS A 50 20.13 1.55 -1.49
CA HIS A 50 20.59 2.73 -2.23
C HIS A 50 19.53 3.86 -2.27
N LEU A 51 18.25 3.53 -2.14
CA LEU A 51 17.16 4.51 -2.10
C LEU A 51 16.99 5.17 -0.71
N LEU A 52 17.68 4.66 0.32
CA LEU A 52 17.59 5.18 1.69
C LEU A 52 18.60 6.30 1.97
N SER A 53 19.43 6.69 1.00
CA SER A 53 20.28 7.87 1.12
C SER A 53 19.45 9.16 1.01
N GLU A 54 19.92 10.23 1.64
CA GLU A 54 19.26 11.54 1.60
C GLU A 54 19.09 12.05 0.16
N ASP A 55 20.09 11.83 -0.70
CA ASP A 55 20.06 12.18 -2.12
C ASP A 55 18.86 11.56 -2.85
N ASN A 56 18.40 10.38 -2.40
CA ASN A 56 17.30 9.64 -3.01
C ASN A 56 15.98 9.73 -2.23
N ALA A 57 15.92 10.55 -1.16
CA ALA A 57 14.71 10.70 -0.35
C ALA A 57 13.48 11.09 -1.18
N HIS A 58 13.69 11.99 -2.15
CA HIS A 58 12.63 12.42 -3.08
C HIS A 58 12.04 11.26 -3.90
N ILE A 59 12.80 10.19 -4.18
CA ILE A 59 12.31 9.00 -4.89
C ILE A 59 11.39 8.20 -3.96
N VAL A 60 11.76 8.06 -2.68
CA VAL A 60 10.92 7.37 -1.68
C VAL A 60 9.59 8.09 -1.52
N ASP A 61 9.60 9.43 -1.51
CA ASP A 61 8.38 10.25 -1.44
C ASP A 61 7.49 10.05 -2.67
N GLN A 62 8.08 10.02 -3.87
CA GLN A 62 7.33 9.74 -5.11
C GLN A 62 6.71 8.33 -5.09
N VAL A 63 7.44 7.33 -4.59
CA VAL A 63 6.92 5.96 -4.45
C VAL A 63 5.78 5.91 -3.43
N GLN A 64 5.93 6.60 -2.29
CA GLN A 64 4.88 6.70 -1.28
C GLN A 64 3.60 7.30 -1.88
N ALA A 65 3.72 8.44 -2.57
CA ALA A 65 2.58 9.09 -3.21
C ALA A 65 1.89 8.19 -4.26
N GLU A 66 2.67 7.43 -5.03
CA GLU A 66 2.14 6.50 -6.02
C GLU A 66 1.40 5.33 -5.39
N ILE A 67 1.93 4.78 -4.28
CA ILE A 67 1.27 3.73 -3.51
C ILE A 67 -0.04 4.25 -2.93
N ASP A 68 -0.04 5.45 -2.35
CA ASP A 68 -1.23 6.08 -1.77
C ASP A 68 -2.29 6.34 -2.84
N ARG A 69 -1.89 6.81 -4.02
CA ARG A 69 -2.79 6.99 -5.17
C ARG A 69 -3.45 5.68 -5.59
N LYS A 70 -2.66 4.61 -5.76
CA LYS A 70 -3.17 3.27 -6.12
C LYS A 70 -4.07 2.69 -5.04
N TRP A 71 -3.68 2.85 -3.78
CA TRP A 71 -4.43 2.39 -2.63
C TRP A 71 -5.80 3.06 -2.52
N ASN A 72 -5.85 4.39 -2.66
CA ASN A 72 -7.09 5.16 -2.65
C ASN A 72 -8.00 4.77 -3.81
N LYS A 73 -7.43 4.53 -5.00
CA LYS A 73 -8.20 4.01 -6.14
C LYS A 73 -8.81 2.65 -5.83
N LEU A 74 -8.05 1.72 -5.23
CA LEU A 74 -8.55 0.40 -4.86
C LEU A 74 -9.67 0.49 -3.80
N ILE A 75 -9.52 1.35 -2.79
CA ILE A 75 -10.58 1.60 -1.80
C ILE A 75 -11.85 2.13 -2.49
N ALA A 76 -11.71 3.08 -3.40
CA ALA A 76 -12.85 3.61 -4.15
C ALA A 76 -13.54 2.51 -4.96
N LEU A 77 -12.77 1.68 -5.68
CA LEU A 77 -13.29 0.53 -6.44
C LEU A 77 -13.99 -0.50 -5.55
N SER A 78 -13.50 -0.72 -4.32
CA SER A 78 -14.13 -1.65 -3.37
C SER A 78 -15.44 -1.16 -2.77
N LYS A 79 -15.78 0.12 -2.97
CA LYS A 79 -17.03 0.74 -2.50
C LYS A 79 -18.06 0.93 -3.62
N LEU A 80 -17.71 0.59 -4.86
CA LEU A 80 -18.64 0.65 -5.98
C LEU A 80 -19.51 -0.61 -5.96
N GLU A 81 -20.83 -0.41 -5.89
CA GLU A 81 -21.82 -1.45 -6.15
C GLU A 81 -22.13 -1.45 -7.65
N TYR A 82 -22.07 -2.63 -8.28
CA TYR A 82 -22.46 -2.88 -9.67
C TYR A 82 -23.75 -3.68 -9.73
#